data_AF-A0A967BQI5-F1
#
_entry.id   AF-A0A967BQI5-F1
#
_cell.length_a   1.000
_cell.length_b   1.000
_cell.length_c   1.000
_cell.angle_alpha   90.00
_cell.angle_beta   90.00
_cell.angle_gamma   90.00
#
_symmetry.space_group_name_H-M   'P 1'
#
loop_
_entity.id
_entity.type
_entity.pdbx_description
1 polymer ?
#
loop_
_entity_poly.entity_id
_entity_poly.type
_entity_poly.pdbx_seq_one_letter_code
_entity_poly.pdbx_strand_id
1 'polypeptide(L)' 'MQHDSLQLPRGPIMADISSLTLTQEEKERLCHPTVGSVILFSRNYESTEQLQALTAEIHDLRTPPLLISVDHEGG' A
#
# COMPACT_ATOMS: atom_id res chain seq x y z
N MET A 1 -11.92 18.06 -9.14
CA MET A 1 -11.18 18.69 -8.02
C MET A 1 -9.81 18.03 -8.02
N GLN A 2 -8.75 18.81 -8.25
CA GLN A 2 -7.39 18.26 -8.25
C GLN A 2 -7.05 17.92 -6.81
N HIS A 3 -7.00 16.63 -6.46
CA HIS A 3 -6.40 16.21 -5.19
C HIS A 3 -4.91 16.48 -5.32
N ASP A 4 -4.39 17.37 -4.49
CA ASP A 4 -2.95 17.62 -4.37
C ASP A 4 -2.32 16.35 -3.78
N SER A 5 -1.92 15.41 -4.65
CA SER A 5 -1.30 14.17 -4.23
C SER A 5 0.08 14.46 -3.63
N LEU A 6 0.37 13.87 -2.46
CA LEU A 6 1.67 13.99 -1.81
C LEU A 6 2.79 13.52 -2.75
N GLN A 7 3.67 14.43 -3.17
CA GLN A 7 4.78 14.13 -4.06
C GLN A 7 5.98 13.61 -3.26
N LEU A 8 6.16 12.29 -3.23
CA LEU A 8 7.17 11.60 -2.41
C LEU A 8 7.85 10.50 -3.22
N PRO A 9 9.12 10.67 -3.63
CA PRO A 9 9.91 9.60 -4.25
C PRO A 9 9.85 8.32 -3.40
N ARG A 10 9.86 7.16 -4.05
CA ARG A 10 9.83 5.88 -3.34
C ARG A 10 11.10 5.75 -2.49
N GLY A 11 10.92 5.59 -1.18
CA GLY A 11 12.02 5.35 -0.27
C GLY A 11 12.51 3.89 -0.31
N PRO A 12 13.58 3.57 0.41
CA PRO A 12 14.22 2.25 0.34
C PRO A 12 13.52 1.16 1.17
N ILE A 13 12.51 1.50 1.97
CA ILE A 13 11.85 0.55 2.87
C ILE A 13 10.61 -0.05 2.21
N MET A 14 10.56 -1.39 2.26
CA MET A 14 9.34 -2.18 2.06
C MET A 14 8.68 -2.41 3.41
N ALA A 15 7.44 -1.97 3.57
CA ALA A 15 6.63 -2.16 4.76
C ALA A 15 5.53 -3.19 4.52
N ASP A 16 4.86 -3.62 5.58
CA ASP A 16 3.62 -4.39 5.49
C ASP A 16 2.45 -3.66 6.19
N ILE A 17 1.28 -4.30 6.14
CA ILE A 17 0.05 -3.87 6.79
C ILE A 17 -0.60 -5.02 7.55
N SER A 18 -1.44 -4.67 8.52
CA SER A 18 -1.93 -5.58 9.54
C SER A 18 -3.21 -6.33 9.14
N SER A 19 -4.05 -5.76 8.27
CA SER A 19 -5.41 -6.25 8.02
C SER A 19 -5.86 -6.11 6.55
N LEU A 20 -7.16 -6.30 6.31
CA LEU A 20 -7.84 -6.21 5.00
C LEU A 20 -8.07 -4.76 4.52
N THR A 21 -7.92 -3.78 5.41
CA THR A 21 -8.11 -2.35 5.13
C THR A 21 -7.03 -1.54 5.85
N LEU A 22 -6.73 -0.33 5.35
CA LEU A 22 -5.76 0.53 5.99
C LEU A 22 -6.34 1.22 7.21
N THR A 23 -5.66 1.09 8.35
CA THR A 23 -5.86 1.97 9.50
C THR A 23 -5.30 3.36 9.22
N GLN A 24 -5.76 4.36 9.97
CA GLN A 24 -5.24 5.72 9.85
C GLN A 24 -3.73 5.80 10.13
N GLU A 25 -3.24 5.05 11.11
CA GLU A 25 -1.81 4.97 11.43
C GLU A 25 -1.00 4.37 10.27
N GLU A 26 -1.52 3.34 9.61
CA GLU A 26 -0.88 2.76 8.42
C GLU A 26 -0.82 3.77 7.27
N LYS A 27 -1.88 4.56 7.05
CA LYS A 27 -1.87 5.61 6.01
C LYS A 27 -0.76 6.62 6.27
N GLU A 28 -0.62 7.08 7.51
CA GLU A 28 0.44 8.00 7.92
C GLU A 28 1.83 7.38 7.74
N ARG A 29 2.00 6.13 8.18
CA ARG A 29 3.26 5.39 8.03
C ARG A 29 3.64 5.17 6.57
N LEU A 30 2.69 4.83 5.71
CA LEU A 30 2.91 4.63 4.27
C LEU A 30 3.22 5.95 3.52
N CYS A 31 2.81 7.09 4.09
CA CYS A 31 3.20 8.42 3.63
C CYS A 31 4.58 8.87 4.14
N HIS A 32 5.29 8.06 4.94
CA HIS A 32 6.64 8.40 5.39
C HIS A 32 7.64 8.37 4.20
N PRO A 33 8.55 9.35 4.07
CA PRO A 33 9.46 9.44 2.92
C PRO A 33 10.37 8.22 2.70
N THR A 34 10.67 7.45 3.76
CA THR A 34 11.51 6.25 3.65
C THR A 34 10.76 5.02 3.12
N VAL A 35 9.44 5.02 3.12
CA VAL A 35 8.64 3.92 2.56
C VAL A 35 8.52 4.10 1.04
N GLY A 36 8.75 3.03 0.29
CA GLY A 36 8.61 3.01 -1.17
C GLY A 36 7.76 1.86 -1.70
N SER A 37 7.49 0.85 -0.87
CA SER A 37 6.71 -0.32 -1.26
C SER A 37 5.97 -0.97 -0.08
N VAL A 38 4.96 -1.76 -0.42
CA VAL A 38 4.18 -2.60 0.49
C VAL A 38 4.25 -4.05 0.02
N ILE A 39 4.53 -4.98 0.93
CA ILE A 39 4.35 -6.42 0.70
C ILE A 39 3.05 -6.89 1.36
N LEU A 40 2.23 -7.62 0.60
CA LEU A 40 0.99 -8.21 1.08
C LEU A 40 1.21 -9.68 1.46
N PHE A 41 0.44 -10.13 2.46
CA PHE A 41 0.41 -11.51 2.93
C PHE A 41 -1.01 -12.06 2.91
N SER A 42 -1.18 -13.35 3.20
CA SER A 42 -2.48 -14.02 3.24
C SER A 42 -3.49 -13.33 4.17
N ARG A 43 -3.05 -12.69 5.26
CA ARG A 43 -3.92 -11.92 6.17
C ARG A 43 -4.53 -10.65 5.57
N ASN A 44 -4.02 -10.22 4.42
CA ASN A 44 -4.46 -9.01 3.71
C ASN A 44 -5.44 -9.32 2.57
N TYR A 45 -5.81 -10.60 2.39
CA TYR A 45 -6.70 -11.07 1.34
C TYR A 45 -7.94 -11.77 1.90
N GLU A 46 -9.10 -11.34 1.44
CA GLU A 46 -10.39 -12.02 1.65
C GLU A 46 -11.09 -12.32 0.32
N SER A 47 -11.09 -11.37 -0.60
CA SER A 47 -11.70 -11.48 -1.93
C SER A 47 -10.97 -10.58 -2.94
N THR A 48 -11.21 -10.81 -4.22
CA THR A 48 -10.68 -9.97 -5.30
C THR A 48 -11.14 -8.52 -5.19
N GLU A 49 -12.39 -8.31 -4.81
CA GLU A 49 -13.01 -6.99 -4.65
C GLU A 49 -12.37 -6.23 -3.48
N GLN A 50 -12.18 -6.91 -2.34
CA GLN A 50 -11.49 -6.33 -1.19
C GLN A 50 -10.02 -5.99 -1.52
N LEU A 51 -9.30 -6.87 -2.21
CA LEU A 51 -7.91 -6.63 -2.60
C LEU A 51 -7.78 -5.46 -3.58
N GLN A 52 -8.71 -5.33 -4.54
CA GLN A 52 -8.77 -4.18 -5.44
C GLN A 52 -8.99 -2.87 -4.68
N ALA A 53 -9.89 -2.86 -3.71
CA ALA A 53 -10.13 -1.68 -2.87
C ALA A 53 -8.89 -1.30 -2.05
N LEU A 54 -8.24 -2.29 -1.42
CA LEU A 54 -7.03 -2.09 -0.64
C LEU A 54 -5.86 -1.55 -1.48
N THR A 55 -5.61 -2.14 -2.65
CA THR A 55 -4.51 -1.71 -3.54
C THR A 55 -4.77 -0.34 -4.16
N ALA A 56 -6.02 -0.01 -4.49
CA ALA A 56 -6.40 1.34 -4.92
C ALA A 56 -6.16 2.36 -3.80
N GLU A 57 -6.59 2.06 -2.57
CA GLU A 57 -6.37 2.92 -1.42
C GLU A 57 -4.88 3.18 -1.16
N ILE A 58 -4.03 2.15 -1.24
CA ILE A 58 -2.56 2.27 -1.10
C ILE A 58 -1.97 3.16 -2.21
N HIS A 59 -2.41 3.00 -3.46
CA HIS A 59 -1.90 3.80 -4.58
C HIS A 59 -2.33 5.27 -4.51
N ASP A 60 -3.50 5.57 -3.96
CA ASP A 60 -4.05 6.92 -3.85
C ASP A 60 -3.36 7.78 -2.77
N LEU A 61 -2.61 7.18 -1.84
CA LEU A 61 -1.95 7.89 -0.74
C LEU A 61 -0.93 8.95 -1.21
N ARG A 62 -0.20 8.68 -2.29
CA ARG A 62 0.95 9.49 -2.71
C ARG A 62 1.37 9.24 -4.16
N THR A 63 2.09 10.19 -4.73
CA THR A 63 2.68 10.11 -6.07
C THR A 63 4.22 10.16 -5.99
N PRO A 64 4.95 9.30 -6.72
CA PRO A 64 4.47 8.11 -7.42
C PRO A 64 3.83 7.08 -6.47
N PRO A 65 2.88 6.25 -6.95
CA PRO A 65 2.25 5.22 -6.13
C PRO A 65 3.30 4.27 -5.54
N LEU A 66 3.06 3.79 -4.32
CA LEU A 66 3.90 2.75 -3.71
C LEU A 66 3.90 1.48 -4.59
N LEU A 67 5.02 0.77 -4.66
CA LEU A 67 5.02 -0.55 -5.28
C LEU A 67 4.29 -1.54 -4.37
N ILE A 68 3.52 -2.46 -4.94
CA ILE A 68 2.83 -3.52 -4.20
C ILE A 68 3.38 -4.86 -4.68
N SER A 69 3.80 -5.70 -3.75
CA SER A 69 4.32 -7.05 -4.01
C SER A 69 3.62 -8.11 -3.16
N VAL A 70 3.73 -9.36 -3.58
CA VAL A 70 3.27 -10.54 -2.84
C VAL A 70 4.12 -11.73 -3.27
N ASP A 71 4.37 -12.65 -2.35
CA ASP A 71 5.04 -13.92 -2.66
C ASP A 71 4.00 -14.93 -3.20
N HIS A 72 3.85 -14.98 -4.52
CA HIS A 72 2.98 -15.92 -5.23
C HIS A 72 3.82 -16.93 -6.05
N GLU A 73 4.55 -17.81 -5.36
CA GLU A 73 5.39 -18.83 -6.02
C GLU A 73 4.59 -20.02 -6.58
N GLY A 74 3.50 -20.42 -5.91
CA GLY A 74 2.64 -21.54 -6.31
C GLY A 74 3.04 -22.89 -5.70
N GLY A 75 2.04 -23.77 -5.47
CA GLY A 75 2.17 -25.09 -4.85
C GLY A 75 0.84 -25.61 -4.33
#